data_AF-A0AAQ4CUF9-F1
#
_entry.id   AF-A0AAQ4CUF9-F1
#
_cell.length_a   1.000
_cell.length_b   1.000
_cell.length_c   1.000
_cell.angle_alpha   90.00
_cell.angle_beta   90.00
_cell.angle_gamma   90.00
#
_symmetry.space_group_name_H-M   'P 1'
#
loop_
_entity.id
_entity.type
_entity.pdbx_description
1 polymer ?
#
loop_
_entity_poly.entity_id
_entity_poly.type
_entity_poly.pdbx_seq_one_letter_code
_entity_poly.pdbx_strand_id
1 'polypeptide(L)'
;MKNIPYIYFNFNKLIVFTYSEPLKLKIKIPLNLLNIMDFISRLISCQKCPRLVNYRNSFPENYWRKPVPPNGKFNAKIVIVGLAPAGHGGNRTGRMFTGDESANNLTKALYEVRLANQPFSESKDDGLELYDVYITSAVKCAPPENKPTASEINNCLSFLEEEIKMLKNAKVYIALGKIAWDSLLKAFKNLGYKIPSTVKFSHGNLVKIEKQDLSIIWLIGSYHPSPRNMKTGKLTMEMLIEILKMAKSLAK
;
A
#
# COMPACT_ATOMS: atom_id res chain seq x y z
N MET A 1 15.89 31.48 18.71
CA MET A 1 16.31 30.08 18.51
C MET A 1 15.07 29.21 18.62
N LYS A 2 14.65 28.53 17.53
CA LYS A 2 13.40 27.75 17.51
C LYS A 2 13.67 26.34 18.06
N ASN A 3 12.87 25.93 19.04
CA ASN A 3 12.91 24.61 19.68
C ASN A 3 12.66 23.49 18.65
N ILE A 4 13.61 22.55 18.54
CA ILE A 4 13.44 21.30 17.80
C ILE A 4 12.91 20.26 18.79
N PRO A 5 11.79 19.56 18.53
CA PRO A 5 11.29 18.53 19.41
C PRO A 5 12.19 17.29 19.35
N TYR A 6 12.64 16.81 20.51
CA TYR A 6 13.36 15.54 20.65
C TYR A 6 12.36 14.40 20.86
N ILE A 7 12.49 13.32 20.10
CA ILE A 7 11.76 12.07 20.31
C ILE A 7 12.75 11.05 20.86
N TYR A 8 12.47 10.50 22.05
CA TYR A 8 13.28 9.45 22.67
C TYR A 8 12.88 8.09 22.11
N PHE A 9 13.84 7.32 21.60
CA PHE A 9 13.66 5.92 21.23
C PHE A 9 14.50 5.04 22.16
N ASN A 10 13.86 4.04 22.78
CA ASN A 10 14.54 3.01 23.56
C ASN A 10 14.73 1.77 22.68
N PHE A 11 15.92 1.58 22.12
CA PHE A 11 16.23 0.41 21.30
C PHE A 11 16.82 -0.69 22.18
N ASN A 12 15.97 -1.61 22.66
CA ASN A 12 16.42 -2.89 23.22
C ASN A 12 16.94 -3.79 22.10
N LYS A 13 18.20 -3.56 21.69
CA LYS A 13 19.20 -4.51 21.14
C LYS A 13 20.34 -3.73 20.49
N LEU A 14 21.05 -2.95 21.28
CA LEU A 14 22.47 -2.68 21.05
C LEU A 14 23.18 -3.10 22.33
N ILE A 15 24.10 -4.07 22.23
CA ILE A 15 25.03 -4.35 23.33
C ILE A 15 25.96 -3.14 23.38
N VAL A 16 25.73 -2.25 24.34
CA VAL A 16 26.58 -1.09 24.61
C VAL A 16 27.53 -1.48 25.74
N PHE A 17 28.82 -1.55 25.44
CA PHE A 17 29.85 -1.52 26.47
C PHE A 17 29.80 -0.16 27.15
N THR A 18 29.37 -0.09 28.40
CA THR A 18 29.27 1.19 29.13
C THR A 18 30.63 1.56 29.72
N TYR A 19 31.24 2.62 29.19
CA TYR A 19 31.88 3.60 30.07
C TYR A 19 30.81 4.63 30.45
N SER A 20 30.88 5.04 31.70
CA SER A 20 29.99 5.95 32.41
C SER A 20 29.77 7.29 31.69
N GLU A 21 28.68 7.40 30.93
CA GLU A 21 27.83 8.60 30.71
C GLU A 21 26.79 8.30 29.61
N PRO A 22 25.55 8.82 29.68
CA PRO A 22 24.55 8.59 28.63
C PRO A 22 24.97 9.33 27.36
N LEU A 23 25.43 8.57 26.35
CA LEU A 23 25.74 9.08 25.02
C LEU A 23 24.50 9.80 24.44
N LYS A 24 24.51 11.13 24.39
CA LYS A 24 23.56 11.92 23.58
C LYS A 24 23.91 11.72 22.11
N LEU A 25 23.44 10.64 21.51
CA LEU A 25 23.55 10.37 20.08
C LEU A 25 22.68 11.37 19.30
N LYS A 26 23.31 12.39 18.72
CA LYS A 26 22.69 13.25 17.69
C LYS A 26 22.62 12.48 16.38
N ILE A 27 21.54 11.73 16.16
CA ILE A 27 21.30 11.05 14.89
C ILE A 27 20.69 12.05 13.90
N LYS A 28 21.39 12.32 12.79
CA LYS A 28 20.81 13.05 11.65
C LYS A 28 19.88 12.10 10.90
N ILE A 29 18.57 12.25 11.10
CA ILE A 29 17.56 11.50 10.35
C ILE A 29 17.27 12.27 9.05
N PRO A 30 17.33 11.63 7.86
CA PRO A 30 16.95 12.27 6.60
C PRO A 30 15.50 12.76 6.66
N LEU A 31 15.21 13.97 6.17
CA LEU A 31 13.87 14.58 6.21
C LEU A 31 12.79 13.67 5.58
N ASN A 32 13.15 12.92 4.52
CA ASN A 32 12.24 11.97 3.89
C ASN A 32 11.81 10.84 4.85
N LEU A 33 12.74 10.34 5.67
CA LEU A 33 12.43 9.30 6.64
C LEU A 33 11.52 9.83 7.75
N LEU A 34 11.73 11.07 8.19
CA LEU A 34 10.84 11.72 9.16
C LEU A 34 9.41 11.88 8.63
N ASN A 35 9.26 12.29 7.36
CA ASN A 35 7.96 12.41 6.71
C ASN A 35 7.24 11.06 6.59
N ILE A 36 7.98 10.00 6.26
CA ILE A 36 7.43 8.63 6.21
C ILE A 36 6.95 8.20 7.60
N MET A 37 7.74 8.44 8.64
CA MET A 37 7.35 8.08 10.02
C MET A 37 6.11 8.85 10.48
N ASP A 38 6.02 10.15 10.19
CA ASP A 38 4.84 10.97 10.48
C ASP A 38 3.59 10.45 9.75
N PHE A 39 3.71 10.19 8.45
CA PHE A 39 2.64 9.62 7.65
C PHE A 39 2.11 8.31 8.25
N ILE A 40 3.01 7.36 8.55
CA ILE A 40 2.62 6.08 9.13
C ILE A 40 1.97 6.27 10.50
N SER A 41 2.50 7.17 11.34
CA SER A 41 1.93 7.47 12.67
C SER A 41 0.50 8.01 12.59
N ARG A 42 0.24 8.98 11.69
CA ARG A 42 -1.11 9.51 11.44
C ARG A 42 -2.04 8.48 10.83
N LEU A 43 -1.51 7.63 9.93
CA LEU A 43 -2.27 6.56 9.33
C LEU A 43 -2.76 5.58 10.40
N ILE A 44 -1.87 5.02 11.21
CA ILE A 44 -2.22 3.94 12.15
C ILE A 44 -3.06 4.44 13.34
N SER A 45 -3.06 5.74 13.63
CA SER A 45 -3.90 6.37 14.67
C SER A 45 -5.28 6.78 14.17
N CYS A 46 -5.57 6.67 12.86
CA CYS A 46 -6.83 7.13 12.28
C CYS A 46 -8.07 6.36 12.79
N GLN A 47 -9.10 7.14 13.15
CA GLN A 47 -10.41 6.67 13.63
C GLN A 47 -11.60 7.31 12.90
N LYS A 48 -11.38 7.94 11.72
CA LYS A 48 -12.41 8.71 10.99
C LYS A 48 -13.68 7.94 10.61
N CYS A 49 -13.64 6.60 10.58
CA CYS A 49 -14.73 5.76 10.11
C CYS A 49 -15.25 4.84 11.24
N PRO A 50 -16.26 5.25 12.03
CA PRO A 50 -16.73 4.48 13.18
C PRO A 50 -17.08 3.01 12.87
N ARG A 51 -17.76 2.76 11.74
CA ARG A 51 -18.09 1.39 11.30
C ARG A 51 -16.86 0.51 11.09
N LEU A 52 -15.82 1.06 10.46
CA LEU A 52 -14.56 0.33 10.22
C LEU A 52 -13.76 0.15 11.51
N VAL A 53 -13.77 1.15 12.40
CA VAL A 53 -13.14 1.07 13.72
C VAL A 53 -13.80 -0.04 14.54
N ASN A 54 -15.13 -0.10 14.57
CA ASN A 54 -15.85 -1.13 15.30
C ASN A 54 -15.58 -2.52 14.70
N TYR A 55 -15.67 -2.67 13.37
CA TYR A 55 -15.46 -3.95 12.71
C TYR A 55 -14.03 -4.47 12.87
N ARG A 56 -13.00 -3.62 12.64
CA ARG A 56 -11.61 -4.07 12.81
C ARG A 56 -11.31 -4.48 14.25
N ASN A 57 -12.03 -3.90 15.22
CA ASN A 57 -11.93 -4.20 16.63
C ASN A 57 -12.77 -5.39 17.12
N SER A 58 -13.66 -5.95 16.30
CA SER A 58 -14.41 -7.15 16.69
C SER A 58 -13.60 -8.45 16.55
N PHE A 59 -12.36 -8.35 16.08
CA PHE A 59 -11.41 -9.47 15.93
C PHE A 59 -10.58 -9.67 17.21
N PRO A 60 -9.91 -10.84 17.39
CA PRO A 60 -9.09 -11.13 18.57
C PRO A 60 -8.09 -10.03 18.92
N GLU A 61 -7.83 -9.81 20.21
CA GLU A 61 -6.98 -8.69 20.67
C GLU A 61 -5.53 -8.74 20.18
N ASN A 62 -5.02 -9.94 19.87
CA ASN A 62 -3.68 -10.12 19.32
C ASN A 62 -3.56 -9.76 17.81
N TYR A 63 -4.67 -9.40 17.15
CA TYR A 63 -4.65 -8.89 15.78
C TYR A 63 -4.12 -7.45 15.72
N TRP A 64 -3.66 -7.03 14.54
CA TRP A 64 -3.23 -5.64 14.30
C TRP A 64 -4.32 -4.58 14.60
N ARG A 65 -5.58 -4.80 14.17
CA ARG A 65 -6.77 -4.00 14.51
C ARG A 65 -6.67 -2.47 14.29
N LYS A 66 -5.77 -2.04 13.41
CA LYS A 66 -5.52 -0.63 13.05
C LYS A 66 -5.58 -0.47 11.53
N PRO A 67 -5.59 0.78 11.01
CA PRO A 67 -5.33 1.01 9.60
C PRO A 67 -4.01 0.32 9.22
N VAL A 68 -4.01 -0.39 8.09
CA VAL A 68 -2.89 -1.24 7.67
C VAL A 68 -1.93 -0.39 6.83
N PRO A 69 -0.66 -0.25 7.26
CA PRO A 69 0.38 0.40 6.48
C PRO A 69 0.59 -0.23 5.11
N PRO A 70 1.11 0.55 4.14
CA PRO A 70 1.60 0.00 2.87
C PRO A 70 2.74 -1.01 3.09
N ASN A 71 2.92 -1.91 2.13
CA ASN A 71 4.04 -2.85 2.08
C ASN A 71 5.01 -2.45 0.95
N GLY A 72 6.31 -2.42 1.20
CA GLY A 72 7.34 -2.01 0.22
C GLY A 72 7.92 -0.62 0.47
N LYS A 73 8.85 -0.22 -0.39
CA LYS A 73 9.66 1.00 -0.21
C LYS A 73 9.03 2.21 -0.91
N PHE A 74 9.11 3.40 -0.31
CA PHE A 74 8.60 4.65 -0.89
C PHE A 74 9.37 5.16 -2.14
N ASN A 75 10.46 4.49 -2.52
CA ASN A 75 11.19 4.75 -3.76
C ASN A 75 10.82 3.80 -4.91
N ALA A 76 9.80 2.95 -4.72
CA ALA A 76 9.31 1.99 -5.70
C ALA A 76 8.86 2.65 -7.02
N LYS A 77 8.99 1.90 -8.11
CA LYS A 77 8.54 2.32 -9.45
C LYS A 77 7.15 1.80 -9.81
N ILE A 78 6.75 0.67 -9.21
CA ILE A 78 5.44 0.02 -9.42
C ILE A 78 4.62 0.13 -8.14
N VAL A 79 3.40 0.64 -8.27
CA VAL A 79 2.47 0.84 -7.16
C VAL A 79 1.24 -0.01 -7.38
N ILE A 80 0.96 -0.95 -6.49
CA ILE A 80 -0.20 -1.85 -6.56
C ILE A 80 -1.23 -1.36 -5.53
N VAL A 81 -2.45 -1.07 -5.99
CA VAL A 81 -3.52 -0.56 -5.14
C VAL A 81 -4.68 -1.53 -5.12
N GLY A 82 -4.94 -2.11 -3.94
CA GLY A 82 -6.10 -2.95 -3.66
C GLY A 82 -7.33 -2.17 -3.20
N LEU A 83 -8.39 -2.91 -2.89
CA LEU A 83 -9.60 -2.37 -2.31
C LEU A 83 -9.38 -1.91 -0.85
N ALA A 84 -9.13 -2.89 0.02
CA ALA A 84 -8.98 -2.72 1.46
C ALA A 84 -8.33 -3.98 2.07
N PRO A 85 -7.78 -3.91 3.30
CA PRO A 85 -7.34 -5.10 4.01
C PRO A 85 -8.48 -6.09 4.28
N ALA A 86 -8.18 -7.39 4.23
CA ALA A 86 -9.10 -8.42 4.71
C ALA A 86 -9.11 -8.51 6.25
N GLY A 87 -10.24 -8.94 6.81
CA GLY A 87 -10.42 -9.13 8.27
C GLY A 87 -9.43 -10.12 8.90
N HIS A 88 -9.17 -11.26 8.25
CA HIS A 88 -8.17 -12.26 8.69
C HIS A 88 -6.83 -12.15 7.96
N GLY A 89 -6.68 -11.18 7.05
CA GLY A 89 -5.43 -10.88 6.35
C GLY A 89 -4.73 -9.69 6.98
N GLY A 90 -4.67 -8.56 6.28
CA GLY A 90 -3.99 -7.35 6.78
C GLY A 90 -4.47 -6.85 8.15
N ASN A 91 -5.75 -7.03 8.51
CA ASN A 91 -6.24 -6.66 9.86
C ASN A 91 -5.70 -7.59 10.97
N ARG A 92 -5.29 -8.81 10.63
CA ARG A 92 -4.55 -9.72 11.51
C ARG A 92 -3.07 -9.39 11.52
N THR A 93 -2.47 -9.31 10.35
CA THR A 93 -1.01 -9.33 10.17
C THR A 93 -0.35 -7.95 10.30
N GLY A 94 -1.10 -6.88 10.04
CA GLY A 94 -0.58 -5.51 10.03
C GLY A 94 0.26 -5.16 8.80
N ARG A 95 0.29 -6.02 7.77
CA ARG A 95 0.97 -5.76 6.50
C ARG A 95 -0.02 -5.88 5.34
N MET A 96 -0.01 -4.93 4.41
CA MET A 96 -0.93 -4.91 3.28
C MET A 96 -0.70 -6.11 2.35
N PHE A 97 -1.77 -6.76 1.89
CA PHE A 97 -1.73 -8.04 1.15
C PHE A 97 -0.82 -9.06 1.86
N THR A 98 -1.21 -9.50 3.05
CA THR A 98 -0.49 -10.52 3.84
C THR A 98 -1.47 -11.34 4.68
N GLY A 99 -1.33 -12.66 4.66
CA GLY A 99 -2.03 -13.58 5.55
C GLY A 99 -3.43 -14.00 5.09
N ASP A 100 -3.76 -13.79 3.82
CA ASP A 100 -4.99 -14.28 3.18
C ASP A 100 -4.72 -14.79 1.76
N GLU A 101 -5.71 -15.46 1.17
CA GLU A 101 -5.56 -16.08 -0.15
C GLU A 101 -5.39 -15.05 -1.28
N SER A 102 -5.91 -13.82 -1.14
CA SER A 102 -5.65 -12.77 -2.15
C SER A 102 -4.20 -12.33 -2.13
N ALA A 103 -3.62 -12.23 -0.92
CA ALA A 103 -2.20 -11.96 -0.72
C ALA A 103 -1.32 -13.06 -1.32
N ASN A 104 -1.66 -14.33 -1.11
CA ASN A 104 -0.92 -15.46 -1.65
C ASN A 104 -0.92 -15.45 -3.19
N ASN A 105 -2.08 -15.24 -3.80
CA ASN A 105 -2.20 -15.15 -5.26
C ASN A 105 -1.35 -14.00 -5.85
N LEU A 106 -1.39 -12.82 -5.23
CA LEU A 106 -0.58 -11.68 -5.67
C LEU A 106 0.92 -11.93 -5.47
N THR A 107 1.32 -12.45 -4.30
CA THR A 107 2.74 -12.65 -3.96
C THR A 107 3.37 -13.73 -4.83
N LYS A 108 2.64 -14.81 -5.12
CA LYS A 108 3.05 -15.83 -6.08
C LYS A 108 3.32 -15.22 -7.45
N ALA A 109 2.39 -14.41 -7.98
CA ALA A 109 2.58 -13.75 -9.27
C ALA A 109 3.77 -12.77 -9.28
N LEU A 110 3.99 -12.03 -8.18
CA LEU A 110 5.15 -11.15 -8.01
C LEU A 110 6.47 -11.92 -8.01
N TYR A 111 6.51 -13.08 -7.35
CA TYR A 111 7.66 -13.96 -7.33
C TYR A 111 8.00 -14.47 -8.73
N GLU A 112 7.00 -14.94 -9.50
CA GLU A 112 7.19 -15.42 -10.88
C GLU A 112 7.85 -14.37 -11.80
N VAL A 113 7.54 -13.08 -11.59
CA VAL A 113 8.14 -11.98 -12.37
C VAL A 113 9.38 -11.35 -11.72
N ARG A 114 9.91 -11.96 -10.66
CA ARG A 114 11.08 -11.51 -9.89
C ARG A 114 10.91 -10.10 -9.32
N LEU A 115 9.73 -9.79 -8.79
CA LEU A 115 9.42 -8.58 -8.03
C LEU A 115 9.27 -8.86 -6.52
N ALA A 116 9.38 -10.12 -6.11
CA ALA A 116 9.45 -10.56 -4.71
C ALA A 116 10.55 -11.61 -4.55
N ASN A 117 11.12 -11.73 -3.35
CA ASN A 117 12.14 -12.74 -3.02
C ASN A 117 11.57 -14.14 -2.75
N GLN A 118 10.28 -14.24 -2.43
CA GLN A 118 9.60 -15.50 -2.11
C GLN A 118 8.13 -15.47 -2.56
N PRO A 119 7.47 -16.63 -2.74
CA PRO A 119 6.10 -16.70 -3.27
C PRO A 119 4.99 -16.54 -2.22
N PHE A 120 5.33 -16.37 -0.94
CA PHE A 120 4.36 -16.32 0.16
C PHE A 120 4.47 -15.03 0.99
N SER A 121 3.33 -14.62 1.53
CA SER A 121 3.18 -13.44 2.40
C SER A 121 2.27 -13.83 3.55
N GLU A 122 2.83 -14.45 4.59
CA GLU A 122 2.09 -15.10 5.67
C GLU A 122 1.98 -14.21 6.91
N SER A 123 3.05 -13.50 7.25
CA SER A 123 3.14 -12.65 8.43
C SER A 123 4.03 -11.44 8.16
N LYS A 124 3.95 -10.40 8.99
CA LYS A 124 4.80 -9.21 8.82
C LYS A 124 6.31 -9.49 8.96
N ASP A 125 6.69 -10.58 9.64
CA ASP A 125 8.07 -10.93 10.01
C ASP A 125 8.61 -12.12 9.18
N ASP A 126 7.92 -12.51 8.10
CA ASP A 126 8.24 -13.69 7.27
C ASP A 126 9.40 -13.49 6.26
N GLY A 127 10.14 -12.39 6.35
CA GLY A 127 11.26 -12.10 5.46
C GLY A 127 10.88 -11.75 4.02
N LEU A 128 9.60 -11.52 3.70
CA LEU A 128 9.19 -11.07 2.37
C LEU A 128 9.81 -9.71 2.03
N GLU A 129 10.55 -9.67 0.93
CA GLU A 129 11.10 -8.46 0.33
C GLU A 129 10.48 -8.23 -1.05
N LEU A 130 10.08 -6.98 -1.29
CA LEU A 130 9.55 -6.51 -2.57
C LEU A 130 10.60 -5.67 -3.30
N TYR A 131 10.80 -5.94 -4.58
CA TYR A 131 11.74 -5.22 -5.44
C TYR A 131 11.00 -4.23 -6.33
N ASP A 132 11.27 -2.93 -6.16
CA ASP A 132 10.63 -1.83 -6.89
C ASP A 132 9.09 -1.79 -6.84
N VAL A 133 8.49 -2.52 -5.90
CA VAL A 133 7.04 -2.59 -5.70
C VAL A 133 6.64 -1.97 -4.36
N TYR A 134 5.54 -1.22 -4.40
CA TYR A 134 4.83 -0.70 -3.25
C TYR A 134 3.37 -1.13 -3.33
N ILE A 135 2.85 -1.74 -2.27
CA ILE A 135 1.50 -2.29 -2.22
C ILE A 135 0.70 -1.55 -1.15
N THR A 136 -0.44 -0.99 -1.55
CA THR A 136 -1.37 -0.26 -0.67
C THR A 136 -2.82 -0.55 -1.04
N SER A 137 -3.77 0.20 -0.49
CA SER A 137 -5.21 0.07 -0.77
C SER A 137 -5.95 1.41 -0.78
N ALA A 138 -7.11 1.45 -1.42
CA ALA A 138 -8.00 2.63 -1.40
C ALA A 138 -8.55 2.92 0.00
N VAL A 139 -8.94 1.88 0.74
CA VAL A 139 -9.41 1.98 2.13
C VAL A 139 -8.42 1.28 3.05
N LYS A 140 -8.00 1.95 4.13
CA LYS A 140 -6.89 1.50 4.97
C LYS A 140 -7.29 0.55 6.10
N CYS A 141 -8.58 0.41 6.39
CA CYS A 141 -9.10 -0.49 7.41
C CYS A 141 -9.90 -1.62 6.77
N ALA A 142 -9.98 -2.78 7.43
CA ALA A 142 -10.87 -3.84 6.98
C ALA A 142 -12.33 -3.39 7.06
N PRO A 143 -13.11 -3.49 5.97
CA PRO A 143 -14.55 -3.27 5.99
C PRO A 143 -15.33 -4.58 6.15
N PRO A 144 -16.50 -4.55 6.82
CA PRO A 144 -17.43 -5.68 6.80
C PRO A 144 -17.68 -6.18 5.38
N GLU A 145 -17.65 -7.50 5.20
CA GLU A 145 -17.86 -8.18 3.92
C GLU A 145 -16.93 -7.74 2.78
N ASN A 146 -15.82 -7.07 3.08
CA ASN A 146 -14.96 -6.40 2.10
C ASN A 146 -15.73 -5.36 1.25
N LYS A 147 -16.71 -4.67 1.84
CA LYS A 147 -17.54 -3.66 1.16
C LYS A 147 -17.46 -2.32 1.90
N PRO A 148 -16.50 -1.45 1.57
CA PRO A 148 -16.48 -0.09 2.12
C PRO A 148 -17.59 0.77 1.49
N THR A 149 -18.05 1.76 2.25
CA THR A 149 -19.01 2.77 1.76
C THR A 149 -18.28 3.87 0.98
N ALA A 150 -19.03 4.67 0.21
CA ALA A 150 -18.47 5.82 -0.49
C ALA A 150 -17.84 6.84 0.48
N SER A 151 -18.45 7.05 1.65
CA SER A 151 -17.92 7.92 2.71
C SER A 151 -16.59 7.38 3.25
N GLU A 152 -16.50 6.07 3.49
CA GLU A 152 -15.26 5.42 3.96
C GLU A 152 -14.12 5.51 2.96
N ILE A 153 -14.42 5.35 1.67
CA ILE A 153 -13.46 5.55 0.56
C ILE A 153 -12.99 7.01 0.56
N ASN A 154 -13.90 7.98 0.62
CA ASN A 154 -13.56 9.40 0.64
C ASN A 154 -12.70 9.78 1.85
N ASN A 155 -12.99 9.24 3.04
CA ASN A 155 -12.21 9.49 4.25
C ASN A 155 -10.76 8.99 4.12
N CYS A 156 -10.55 7.86 3.43
CA CYS A 156 -9.21 7.30 3.18
C CYS A 156 -8.47 7.96 2.02
N LEU A 157 -9.16 8.68 1.13
CA LEU A 157 -8.58 9.26 -0.08
C LEU A 157 -7.37 10.16 0.21
N SER A 158 -7.46 10.96 1.28
CA SER A 158 -6.34 11.83 1.73
C SER A 158 -5.05 11.08 2.01
N PHE A 159 -5.13 9.85 2.55
CA PHE A 159 -3.93 9.02 2.76
C PHE A 159 -3.38 8.50 1.43
N LEU A 160 -4.25 8.09 0.50
CA LEU A 160 -3.82 7.64 -0.83
C LEU A 160 -3.14 8.76 -1.63
N GLU A 161 -3.68 9.97 -1.57
CA GLU A 161 -3.08 11.16 -2.17
C GLU A 161 -1.70 11.47 -1.59
N GLU A 162 -1.53 11.32 -0.28
CA GLU A 162 -0.25 11.53 0.40
C GLU A 162 0.78 10.47 0.00
N GLU A 163 0.40 9.18 -0.07
CA GLU A 163 1.27 8.12 -0.58
C GLU A 163 1.74 8.43 -2.01
N ILE A 164 0.82 8.84 -2.90
CA ILE A 164 1.16 9.20 -4.30
C ILE A 164 2.18 10.35 -4.34
N LYS A 165 2.03 11.37 -3.48
CA LYS A 165 2.99 12.49 -3.40
C LYS A 165 4.38 12.03 -2.92
N MET A 166 4.42 11.05 -2.01
CA MET A 166 5.68 10.52 -1.46
C MET A 166 6.38 9.57 -2.43
N LEU A 167 5.64 8.88 -3.30
CA LEU A 167 6.13 7.93 -4.30
C LEU A 167 6.68 8.63 -5.56
N LYS A 168 7.71 9.47 -5.37
CA LYS A 168 8.27 10.32 -6.45
C LYS A 168 8.82 9.55 -7.65
N ASN A 169 9.23 8.30 -7.44
CA ASN A 169 9.79 7.44 -8.48
C ASN A 169 8.75 6.54 -9.16
N ALA A 170 7.48 6.57 -8.72
CA ALA A 170 6.45 5.75 -9.30
C ALA A 170 6.25 6.08 -10.79
N LYS A 171 6.29 5.04 -11.62
CA LYS A 171 6.06 5.09 -13.06
C LYS A 171 4.76 4.40 -13.45
N VAL A 172 4.36 3.39 -12.67
CA VAL A 172 3.20 2.54 -12.99
C VAL A 172 2.36 2.32 -11.75
N TYR A 173 1.05 2.49 -11.89
CA TYR A 173 0.03 2.19 -10.89
C TYR A 173 -0.84 1.05 -11.41
N ILE A 174 -1.05 0.01 -10.60
CA ILE A 174 -1.92 -1.12 -10.92
C ILE A 174 -3.13 -1.06 -9.98
N ALA A 175 -4.32 -0.87 -10.55
CA ALA A 175 -5.57 -0.88 -9.83
C ALA A 175 -6.18 -2.30 -9.80
N LEU A 176 -6.21 -2.91 -8.62
CA LEU A 176 -6.84 -4.22 -8.42
C LEU A 176 -8.35 -4.06 -8.14
N GLY A 177 -9.13 -4.02 -9.23
CA GLY A 177 -10.58 -3.88 -9.20
C GLY A 177 -11.07 -2.43 -9.36
N LYS A 178 -12.37 -2.30 -9.60
CA LYS A 178 -13.02 -1.01 -9.92
C LYS A 178 -12.86 0.05 -8.83
N ILE A 179 -12.97 -0.32 -7.55
CA ILE A 179 -12.88 0.69 -6.47
C ILE A 179 -11.46 1.26 -6.36
N ALA A 180 -10.42 0.43 -6.50
CA ALA A 180 -9.04 0.91 -6.54
C ALA A 180 -8.81 1.83 -7.74
N TRP A 181 -9.35 1.46 -8.90
CA TRP A 181 -9.29 2.26 -10.12
C TRP A 181 -9.95 3.63 -9.95
N ASP A 182 -11.21 3.66 -9.49
CA ASP A 182 -11.95 4.89 -9.29
C ASP A 182 -11.27 5.79 -8.23
N SER A 183 -10.71 5.19 -7.18
CA SER A 183 -10.00 5.91 -6.11
C SER A 183 -8.70 6.53 -6.62
N LEU A 184 -7.93 5.81 -7.45
CA LEU A 184 -6.72 6.33 -8.08
C LEU A 184 -7.04 7.49 -9.04
N LEU A 185 -8.05 7.34 -9.90
CA LEU A 185 -8.48 8.42 -10.80
C LEU A 185 -8.91 9.66 -10.01
N LYS A 186 -9.65 9.47 -8.91
CA LYS A 186 -10.06 10.57 -8.06
C LYS A 186 -8.87 11.24 -7.38
N ALA A 187 -7.92 10.46 -6.84
CA ALA A 187 -6.70 10.99 -6.24
C ALA A 187 -5.85 11.76 -7.26
N PHE A 188 -5.61 11.19 -8.45
CA PHE A 188 -4.90 11.87 -9.54
C PHE A 188 -5.57 13.19 -9.93
N LYS A 189 -6.89 13.22 -10.04
CA LYS A 189 -7.64 14.44 -10.34
C LYS A 189 -7.45 15.49 -9.23
N ASN A 190 -7.54 15.10 -7.96
CA ASN A 190 -7.33 16.01 -6.82
C ASN A 190 -5.90 16.54 -6.75
N LEU A 191 -4.93 15.74 -7.22
CA LEU A 191 -3.52 16.14 -7.36
C LEU A 191 -3.25 16.97 -8.63
N GLY A 192 -4.29 17.30 -9.42
CA GLY A 192 -4.18 18.09 -10.63
C GLY A 192 -3.51 17.38 -11.80
N TYR A 193 -3.49 16.05 -11.81
CA TYR A 193 -2.97 15.27 -12.93
C TYR A 193 -3.98 15.29 -14.08
N LYS A 194 -3.50 15.31 -15.32
CA LYS A 194 -4.36 15.25 -16.50
C LYS A 194 -4.68 13.79 -16.81
N ILE A 195 -5.98 13.51 -16.83
CA ILE A 195 -6.56 12.19 -17.07
C ILE A 195 -7.40 12.29 -18.35
N PRO A 196 -7.35 11.30 -19.26
CA PRO A 196 -8.26 11.27 -20.41
C PRO A 196 -9.73 11.30 -19.95
N SER A 197 -10.59 11.97 -20.72
CA SER A 197 -11.98 12.26 -20.34
C SER A 197 -12.87 11.02 -20.19
N THR A 198 -12.54 9.91 -20.85
CA THR A 198 -13.33 8.67 -20.85
C THR A 198 -12.47 7.45 -20.53
N VAL A 199 -12.25 7.21 -19.24
CA VAL A 199 -11.50 6.03 -18.75
C VAL A 199 -12.41 5.11 -17.94
N LYS A 200 -12.64 3.89 -18.43
CA LYS A 200 -13.44 2.86 -17.76
C LYS A 200 -12.54 1.75 -17.23
N PHE A 201 -12.92 1.18 -16.08
CA PHE A 201 -12.23 0.02 -15.55
C PHE A 201 -12.48 -1.22 -16.43
N SER A 202 -11.40 -1.86 -16.85
CA SER A 202 -11.38 -3.24 -17.35
C SER A 202 -10.00 -3.84 -17.10
N HIS A 203 -9.91 -5.17 -17.07
CA HIS A 203 -8.62 -5.84 -16.96
C HIS A 203 -7.78 -5.61 -18.21
N GLY A 204 -6.50 -5.29 -18.04
CA GLY A 204 -5.57 -4.96 -19.12
C GLY A 204 -5.68 -3.53 -19.64
N ASN A 205 -6.64 -2.71 -19.15
CA ASN A 205 -6.75 -1.33 -19.62
C ASN A 205 -5.53 -0.52 -19.18
N LEU A 206 -4.84 0.09 -20.14
CA LEU A 206 -3.64 0.90 -19.93
C LEU A 206 -3.98 2.36 -20.24
N VAL A 207 -3.81 3.23 -19.25
CA VAL A 207 -4.11 4.65 -19.36
C VAL A 207 -2.86 5.46 -19.07
N LYS A 208 -2.54 6.37 -19.98
CA LYS A 208 -1.48 7.38 -19.80
C LYS A 208 -2.02 8.52 -18.94
N ILE A 209 -1.30 8.88 -17.87
CA ILE A 209 -1.63 9.98 -16.97
C ILE A 209 -0.46 10.96 -16.98
N GLU A 210 -0.74 12.25 -17.17
CA GLU A 210 0.27 13.31 -17.13
C GLU A 210 0.23 14.03 -15.78
N LYS A 211 1.37 14.08 -15.11
CA LYS A 211 1.54 14.81 -13.85
C LYS A 211 1.64 16.32 -14.09
N GLN A 212 1.54 17.11 -13.02
CA GLN A 212 1.69 18.56 -13.09
C GLN A 212 3.06 19.02 -13.63
N ASP A 213 4.10 18.24 -13.39
CA ASP A 213 5.46 18.45 -13.90
C ASP A 213 5.67 17.93 -15.33
N LEU A 214 4.58 17.61 -16.05
CA LEU A 214 4.54 17.02 -17.40
C LEU A 214 5.14 15.61 -17.50
N SER A 215 5.61 15.03 -16.39
CA SER A 215 6.07 13.64 -16.39
C SER A 215 4.89 12.67 -16.56
N ILE A 216 5.15 11.53 -17.19
CA ILE A 216 4.14 10.52 -17.48
C ILE A 216 4.22 9.38 -16.46
N ILE A 217 3.04 8.95 -16.00
CA ILE A 217 2.83 7.68 -15.31
C ILE A 217 1.77 6.87 -16.06
N TRP A 218 1.77 5.56 -15.82
CA TRP A 218 0.81 4.63 -16.39
C TRP A 218 -0.14 4.11 -15.31
N LEU A 219 -1.42 4.01 -15.64
CA LEU A 219 -2.43 3.34 -14.82
C LEU A 219 -2.89 2.07 -15.55
N ILE A 220 -2.77 0.92 -14.91
CA ILE A 220 -3.19 -0.39 -15.41
C ILE A 220 -4.38 -0.89 -14.60
N GLY A 221 -5.45 -1.28 -15.27
CA GLY A 221 -6.59 -1.95 -14.66
C GLY A 221 -6.36 -3.45 -14.58
N SER A 222 -6.63 -4.07 -13.45
CA SER A 222 -6.65 -5.53 -13.32
C SER A 222 -7.83 -5.98 -12.46
N TYR A 223 -8.40 -7.14 -12.76
CA TYR A 223 -9.30 -7.79 -11.81
C TYR A 223 -8.56 -8.13 -10.52
N HIS A 224 -9.26 -8.09 -9.40
CA HIS A 224 -8.68 -8.38 -8.10
C HIS A 224 -8.31 -9.87 -7.98
N PRO A 225 -7.14 -10.25 -7.40
CA PRO A 225 -6.74 -11.64 -7.18
C PRO A 225 -7.48 -12.31 -6.03
N SER A 226 -8.77 -12.01 -5.87
CA SER A 226 -9.61 -12.64 -4.84
C SER A 226 -9.86 -14.11 -5.15
N PRO A 227 -10.07 -14.97 -4.12
CA PRO A 227 -10.40 -16.39 -4.33
C PRO A 227 -11.56 -16.60 -5.29
N ARG A 228 -12.59 -15.74 -5.21
CA ARG A 228 -13.73 -15.78 -6.10
C ARG A 228 -13.32 -15.61 -7.56
N ASN A 229 -12.57 -14.56 -7.89
CA ASN A 229 -12.17 -14.29 -9.28
C ASN A 229 -11.25 -15.38 -9.84
N MET A 230 -10.35 -15.92 -9.01
CA MET A 230 -9.46 -17.02 -9.39
C MET A 230 -10.26 -18.30 -9.66
N LYS A 231 -11.15 -18.68 -8.74
CA LYS A 231 -12.00 -19.88 -8.86
C LYS A 231 -12.94 -19.82 -10.06
N THR A 232 -13.50 -18.65 -10.37
CA THR A 232 -14.43 -18.51 -11.52
C THR A 232 -13.71 -18.29 -12.85
N GLY A 233 -12.37 -18.26 -12.88
CA GLY A 233 -11.60 -17.94 -14.09
C GLY A 233 -11.76 -16.50 -14.58
N LYS A 234 -12.35 -15.61 -13.77
CA LYS A 234 -12.45 -14.18 -14.13
C LYS A 234 -11.07 -13.53 -14.15
N LEU A 235 -10.16 -14.03 -13.32
CA LEU A 235 -8.73 -13.76 -13.38
C LEU A 235 -8.02 -15.11 -13.30
N THR A 236 -7.03 -15.35 -14.15
CA THR A 236 -6.11 -16.48 -14.00
C THR A 236 -4.75 -16.01 -13.50
N MET A 237 -3.90 -16.93 -13.05
CA MET A 237 -2.54 -16.61 -12.63
C MET A 237 -1.73 -16.02 -13.79
N GLU A 238 -1.89 -16.57 -14.99
CA GLU A 238 -1.23 -16.11 -16.21
C GLU A 238 -1.63 -14.67 -16.53
N MET A 239 -2.93 -14.35 -16.47
CA MET A 239 -3.42 -12.98 -16.66
C MET A 239 -2.81 -12.00 -15.65
N LEU A 240 -2.69 -12.40 -14.38
CA LEU A 240 -2.09 -11.56 -13.35
C LEU A 240 -0.58 -11.36 -13.60
N ILE A 241 0.13 -12.41 -13.99
CA ILE A 241 1.55 -12.36 -14.37
C ILE A 241 1.76 -11.42 -15.56
N GLU A 242 0.89 -11.45 -16.58
CA GLU A 242 1.00 -10.56 -17.74
C GLU A 242 0.82 -9.08 -17.37
N ILE A 243 -0.09 -8.77 -16.45
CA ILE A 243 -0.22 -7.40 -15.90
C ILE A 243 1.09 -6.96 -15.23
N LEU A 244 1.70 -7.83 -14.44
CA LEU A 244 2.95 -7.51 -13.73
C LEU A 244 4.15 -7.39 -14.68
N LYS A 245 4.23 -8.22 -15.73
CA LYS A 245 5.23 -8.10 -16.79
C LYS A 245 5.09 -6.77 -17.54
N MET A 246 3.86 -6.40 -17.90
CA MET A 246 3.57 -5.10 -18.52
C MET A 246 4.03 -3.94 -17.62
N ALA A 247 3.68 -3.99 -16.33
CA ALA A 247 4.11 -2.97 -15.38
C ALA A 247 5.63 -2.88 -15.26
N LYS A 248 6.32 -4.02 -15.20
CA LYS A 248 7.79 -4.09 -15.15
C LYS A 248 8.45 -3.51 -16.41
N SER A 249 7.85 -3.71 -17.58
CA SER A 249 8.33 -3.12 -18.83
C SER A 249 8.20 -1.60 -18.83
N LEU A 250 7.05 -1.08 -18.39
CA LEU A 250 6.75 0.36 -18.33
C LEU A 250 7.50 1.10 -17.20
N ALA A 251 7.98 0.37 -16.19
CA ALA A 251 8.70 0.92 -15.06
C ALA A 251 10.22 1.05 -15.28
N LYS A 252 10.74 0.72 -16.46
CA LYS A 252 12.16 0.84 -16.77
C LYS A 252 12.62 2.30 -16.72
#